data_AF-A0A965PQ88-F1
#
_entry.id   AF-A0A965PQ88-F1
#
_cell.length_a   1.000
_cell.length_b   1.000
_cell.length_c   1.000
_cell.angle_alpha   90.00
_cell.angle_beta   90.00
_cell.angle_gamma   90.00
#
_symmetry.space_group_name_H-M   'P 1'
#
loop_
_entity.id
_entity.type
_entity.pdbx_description
1 polymer ?
#
loop_
_entity_poly.entity_id
_entity_poly.type
_entity_poly.pdbx_seq_one_letter_code
_entity_poly.pdbx_strand_id
1 'polypeptide(L)'
;MPGVHHNWPAVERVRDVLQTSASWDEAADRLEVPRTTLQAHARRHKLGKPGKQAPKDYTFDSTVDVPSDAQLGKVRELIVDEGLDPDEWVVARIRLNRYGDGIEQRRVDLTPREDILAPVRSDGWRPPREAKVKPSEGLVALFPDQHAPMHDPLIHEAACQWIKDAKPQKIVCLGDLTDNPSVSRHRRTGHEPSLKECLQGGYELLRGYAEAVVAGGGTIGPGHTEIILLPGNHDEERIRNALADKGLSELANLTQVHSTVPIHSLEHIMTGGVRV
;
A
#
# COMPACT_ATOMS: atom_id res chain seq x y z
N MET A 1 -8.93 17.98 -29.44
CA MET A 1 -9.44 19.35 -29.56
C MET A 1 -8.28 20.31 -29.29
N PRO A 2 -8.01 21.29 -30.17
CA PRO A 2 -6.95 22.27 -29.93
C PRO A 2 -7.31 23.12 -28.72
N GLY A 3 -6.39 23.23 -27.75
CA GLY A 3 -6.60 23.96 -26.50
C GLY A 3 -6.79 25.45 -26.78
N VAL A 4 -7.99 25.95 -26.53
CA VAL A 4 -8.26 27.39 -26.58
C VAL A 4 -7.46 28.04 -25.46
N HIS A 5 -6.34 28.69 -25.81
CA HIS A 5 -5.60 29.54 -24.88
C HIS A 5 -6.48 30.72 -24.49
N HIS A 6 -7.21 30.59 -23.38
CA HIS A 6 -7.94 31.71 -22.80
C HIS A 6 -6.89 32.69 -22.29
N ASN A 7 -6.89 33.89 -22.84
CA ASN A 7 -5.98 34.95 -22.42
C ASN A 7 -6.43 35.44 -21.05
N TRP A 8 -5.85 34.85 -19.99
CA TRP A 8 -6.27 35.12 -18.62
C TRP A 8 -6.01 36.58 -18.26
N PRO A 9 -6.98 37.28 -17.64
CA PRO A 9 -6.72 38.53 -16.98
C PRO A 9 -5.65 38.38 -15.89
N ALA A 10 -5.03 39.49 -15.48
CA ALA A 10 -4.09 39.49 -14.35
C ALA A 10 -4.73 38.83 -13.12
N VAL A 11 -3.91 38.09 -12.36
CA VAL A 11 -4.34 37.28 -11.21
C VAL A 11 -5.05 38.13 -10.15
N GLU A 12 -4.63 39.38 -10.01
CA GLU A 12 -5.22 40.39 -9.13
C GLU A 12 -6.66 40.72 -9.53
N ARG A 13 -6.91 40.90 -10.84
CA ARG A 13 -8.27 41.14 -11.35
C ARG A 13 -9.17 39.93 -11.14
N VAL A 14 -8.64 38.71 -11.31
CA VAL A 14 -9.39 37.48 -11.03
C VAL A 14 -9.74 37.39 -9.55
N ARG A 15 -8.80 37.73 -8.65
CA ARG A 15 -9.03 37.76 -7.20
C ARG A 15 -10.13 38.76 -6.82
N ASP A 16 -10.11 39.97 -7.36
CA ASP A 16 -11.08 41.02 -7.06
C ASP A 16 -12.50 40.62 -7.51
N VAL A 17 -12.61 40.00 -8.70
CA VAL A 17 -13.90 39.49 -9.18
C VAL A 17 -14.40 38.35 -8.30
N LEU A 18 -13.54 37.42 -7.88
CA LEU A 18 -13.95 36.35 -6.95
C LEU A 18 -14.41 36.92 -5.61
N GLN A 19 -13.72 37.91 -5.04
CA GLN A 19 -14.09 38.49 -3.75
C GLN A 19 -15.41 39.28 -3.79
N THR A 20 -15.80 39.80 -4.95
CA THR A 20 -17.00 40.64 -5.11
C THR A 20 -18.19 39.91 -5.72
N SER A 21 -18.01 38.69 -6.24
CA SER A 21 -19.11 37.90 -6.82
C SER A 21 -19.73 36.98 -5.77
N ALA A 22 -21.05 36.80 -5.80
CA ALA A 22 -21.77 35.93 -4.86
C ALA A 22 -21.61 34.44 -5.18
N SER A 23 -21.30 34.09 -6.43
CA SER A 23 -21.18 32.70 -6.88
C SER A 23 -20.09 32.49 -7.94
N TRP A 24 -19.80 31.22 -8.23
CA TRP A 24 -18.87 30.85 -9.31
C TRP A 24 -19.41 31.16 -10.70
N ASP A 25 -20.74 31.09 -10.88
CA ASP A 25 -21.37 31.37 -12.16
C ASP A 25 -21.27 32.87 -12.47
N GLU A 26 -21.59 33.72 -11.48
CA GLU A 26 -21.46 35.17 -11.61
C GLU A 26 -20.01 35.61 -11.86
N ALA A 27 -19.04 35.02 -11.16
CA ALA A 27 -17.63 35.32 -11.38
C ALA A 27 -17.13 34.86 -12.75
N ALA A 28 -17.64 33.73 -13.24
CA ALA A 28 -17.32 33.18 -14.56
C ALA A 28 -17.89 34.06 -15.67
N ASP A 29 -19.13 34.52 -15.53
CA ASP A 29 -19.79 35.43 -16.47
C ASP A 29 -19.06 36.77 -16.54
N ARG A 30 -18.67 37.35 -15.40
CA ARG A 30 -17.92 38.63 -15.33
C ARG A 30 -16.51 38.57 -15.91
N LEU A 31 -15.92 37.38 -15.97
CA LEU A 31 -14.60 37.14 -16.55
C LEU A 31 -14.68 36.57 -17.97
N GLU A 32 -15.89 36.34 -18.49
CA GLU A 32 -16.15 35.75 -19.80
C GLU A 32 -15.40 34.42 -20.02
N VAL A 33 -15.32 33.59 -18.97
CA VAL A 33 -14.64 32.29 -19.02
C VAL A 33 -15.55 31.17 -18.50
N PRO A 34 -15.40 29.92 -18.97
CA PRO A 34 -16.17 28.81 -18.43
C PRO A 34 -15.91 28.62 -16.93
N ARG A 35 -16.96 28.31 -16.16
CA ARG A 35 -16.88 28.08 -14.70
C ARG A 35 -15.80 27.05 -14.31
N THR A 36 -15.70 25.95 -15.03
CA THR A 36 -14.72 24.89 -14.76
C THR A 36 -13.28 25.39 -14.97
N THR A 37 -13.08 26.21 -16.00
CA THR A 37 -11.80 26.87 -16.33
C THR A 37 -11.41 27.88 -15.24
N LEU A 38 -12.36 28.66 -14.73
CA LEU A 38 -12.16 29.56 -13.59
C LEU A 38 -11.84 28.81 -12.29
N GLN A 39 -12.52 27.70 -12.01
CA GLN A 39 -12.22 26.88 -10.84
C GLN A 39 -10.81 26.28 -10.89
N ALA A 40 -10.38 25.80 -12.07
CA ALA A 40 -9.03 25.28 -12.27
C ALA A 40 -7.96 26.37 -12.08
N HIS A 41 -8.17 27.55 -12.65
CA HIS A 41 -7.27 28.70 -12.50
C HIS A 41 -7.18 29.18 -11.05
N ALA A 42 -8.32 29.32 -10.36
CA ALA A 42 -8.36 29.73 -8.95
C ALA A 42 -7.67 28.72 -8.03
N ARG A 43 -7.78 27.40 -8.31
CA ARG A 43 -7.02 26.35 -7.58
C ARG A 43 -5.51 26.47 -7.84
N ARG A 44 -5.11 26.66 -9.09
CA ARG A 44 -3.69 26.81 -9.48
C ARG A 44 -3.02 28.02 -8.81
N HIS A 45 -3.76 29.11 -8.64
CA HIS A 45 -3.26 30.37 -8.07
C HIS A 45 -3.72 30.63 -6.62
N LYS A 46 -4.35 29.66 -5.96
CA LYS A 46 -4.80 29.71 -4.55
C LYS A 46 -5.70 30.93 -4.22
N LEU A 47 -6.65 31.27 -5.09
CA LEU A 47 -7.43 32.53 -5.03
C LEU A 47 -8.75 32.48 -4.21
N GLY A 48 -9.06 31.37 -3.53
CA GLY A 48 -10.29 31.25 -2.74
C GLY A 48 -11.57 31.04 -3.56
N LYS A 49 -12.74 30.96 -2.90
CA LYS A 49 -14.06 30.80 -3.54
C LYS A 49 -14.82 32.14 -3.55
N PRO A 50 -15.66 32.42 -4.57
CA PRO A 50 -16.51 33.61 -4.56
C PRO A 50 -17.50 33.63 -3.40
N GLY A 51 -17.85 34.83 -2.94
CA GLY A 51 -18.80 35.06 -1.85
C GLY A 51 -18.28 34.66 -0.47
N LYS A 52 -17.13 34.01 -0.38
CA LYS A 52 -16.38 33.86 0.85
C LYS A 52 -15.33 34.96 0.87
N GLN A 53 -15.56 35.99 1.69
CA GLN A 53 -14.43 36.72 2.26
C GLN A 53 -13.44 35.64 2.73
N ALA A 54 -12.20 35.69 2.24
CA ALA A 54 -11.15 34.90 2.87
C ALA A 54 -11.29 35.22 4.36
N PRO A 55 -11.53 34.21 5.24
CA PRO A 55 -11.58 34.48 6.66
C PRO A 55 -10.31 35.25 6.97
N LYS A 56 -10.46 36.47 7.49
CA LYS A 56 -9.43 37.03 8.35
C LYS A 56 -9.42 36.08 9.53
N ASP A 57 -8.63 35.02 9.41
CA ASP A 57 -8.05 34.20 10.46
C ASP A 57 -7.46 32.96 9.78
N TYR A 58 -6.14 32.85 9.92
CA TYR A 58 -5.35 31.75 9.42
C TYR A 58 -5.84 30.42 10.02
N THR A 59 -6.45 29.54 9.23
CA THR A 59 -6.44 28.11 9.54
C THR A 59 -5.06 27.56 9.17
N PHE A 60 -4.24 27.28 10.18
CA PHE A 60 -3.06 26.44 10.04
C PHE A 60 -3.52 24.98 10.13
N ASP A 61 -3.54 24.28 8.99
CA ASP A 61 -3.78 22.85 8.93
C ASP A 61 -2.42 22.15 9.00
N SER A 62 -2.03 21.71 10.20
CA SER A 62 -0.95 20.76 10.35
C SER A 62 -1.53 19.36 10.30
N THR A 63 -1.35 18.68 9.17
CA THR A 63 -1.45 17.22 9.11
C THR A 63 -0.11 16.67 9.59
N VAL A 64 -0.13 15.85 10.64
CA VAL A 64 1.06 15.09 11.06
C VAL A 64 0.90 13.68 10.47
N ASP A 65 1.76 13.32 9.51
CA ASP A 65 1.67 12.04 8.81
C ASP A 65 2.10 10.84 9.69
N VAL A 66 2.81 11.10 10.80
CA VAL A 66 3.19 10.07 11.78
C VAL A 66 2.99 10.62 13.21
N PRO A 67 1.96 10.18 13.94
CA PRO A 67 1.75 10.58 15.33
C PRO A 67 2.91 10.11 16.23
N SER A 68 3.29 10.92 17.22
CA SER A 68 4.22 10.47 18.26
C SER A 68 3.57 9.45 19.21
N ASP A 69 4.36 8.61 19.88
CA ASP A 69 3.88 7.58 20.83
C ASP A 69 3.00 8.19 21.95
N ALA A 70 3.35 9.38 22.42
CA ALA A 70 2.56 10.11 23.40
C ALA A 70 1.20 10.59 22.87
N GLN A 71 1.10 10.85 21.56
CA GLN A 71 -0.18 11.15 20.90
C GLN A 71 -0.98 9.87 20.68
N LEU A 72 -0.34 8.76 20.34
CA LEU A 72 -0.99 7.47 20.16
C LEU A 72 -1.59 6.93 21.46
N GLY A 73 -0.92 7.13 22.60
CA GLY A 73 -1.46 6.76 23.92
C GLY A 73 -2.78 7.47 24.24
N LYS A 74 -2.85 8.78 24.01
CA LYS A 74 -4.08 9.58 24.20
C LYS A 74 -5.19 9.23 23.22
N VAL A 75 -4.83 8.78 22.02
CA VAL A 75 -5.81 8.31 21.03
C VAL A 75 -6.38 6.95 21.42
N ARG A 76 -5.57 6.04 21.99
CA ARG A 76 -6.07 4.77 22.52
C ARG A 76 -7.11 4.98 23.61
N GLU A 77 -6.87 5.92 24.53
CA GLU A 77 -7.84 6.28 25.58
C GLU A 77 -9.16 6.77 24.97
N LEU A 78 -9.12 7.66 23.97
CA LEU A 78 -10.31 8.14 23.26
C LEU A 78 -11.07 7.03 22.53
N ILE A 79 -10.37 6.05 21.95
CA ILE A 79 -11.00 4.90 21.28
C ILE A 79 -11.78 4.05 22.29
N VAL A 80 -11.17 3.79 23.47
CA VAL A 80 -11.80 3.04 24.55
C VAL A 80 -13.00 3.79 25.14
N ASP A 81 -12.90 5.10 25.33
CA ASP A 81 -13.97 5.94 25.86
C ASP A 81 -15.22 5.95 24.95
N GLU A 82 -15.03 5.79 23.63
CA GLU A 82 -16.10 5.64 22.64
C GLU A 82 -16.59 4.18 22.49
N GLY A 83 -16.10 3.27 23.33
CA GLY A 83 -16.53 1.87 23.36
C GLY A 83 -15.99 1.01 22.22
N LEU A 84 -14.89 1.42 21.58
CA LEU A 84 -14.23 0.70 20.50
C LEU A 84 -12.99 -0.04 21.02
N ASP A 85 -12.61 -1.15 20.37
CA ASP A 85 -11.38 -1.88 20.68
C ASP A 85 -10.17 -1.22 19.98
N PRO A 86 -9.19 -0.65 20.71
CA PRO A 86 -8.02 -0.01 20.10
C PRO A 86 -7.15 -0.95 19.24
N ASP A 87 -7.28 -2.27 19.36
CA ASP A 87 -6.55 -3.22 18.53
C ASP A 87 -7.25 -3.48 17.18
N GLU A 88 -8.56 -3.23 17.08
CA GLU A 88 -9.34 -3.38 15.84
C GLU A 88 -9.27 -2.14 14.92
N TRP A 89 -8.73 -1.02 15.40
CA TRP A 89 -8.72 0.25 14.67
C TRP A 89 -7.31 0.81 14.52
N VAL A 90 -7.09 1.55 13.42
CA VAL A 90 -5.83 2.24 13.14
C VAL A 90 -6.11 3.72 12.91
N VAL A 91 -5.22 4.56 13.43
CA VAL A 91 -5.29 6.01 13.24
C VAL A 91 -4.88 6.35 11.81
N ALA A 92 -5.84 6.74 10.98
CA ALA A 92 -5.60 7.10 9.59
C ALA A 92 -5.10 8.54 9.45
N ARG A 93 -5.57 9.45 10.31
CA ARG A 93 -5.16 10.86 10.29
C ARG A 93 -5.45 11.54 11.63
N ILE A 94 -4.57 12.45 12.03
CA ILE A 94 -4.83 13.40 13.12
C ILE A 94 -4.80 14.82 12.54
N ARG A 95 -5.83 15.62 12.85
CA ARG A 95 -5.92 17.03 12.47
C ARG A 95 -6.07 17.89 13.70
N LEU A 96 -5.36 19.01 13.72
CA LEU A 96 -5.51 20.06 14.71
C LEU A 96 -6.12 21.28 14.02
N ASN A 97 -7.38 21.56 14.31
CA ASN A 97 -8.03 22.79 13.87
C ASN A 97 -7.88 23.84 14.97
N ARG A 98 -7.31 24.98 14.63
CA ARG A 98 -7.29 26.17 15.49
C ARG A 98 -8.26 27.19 14.94
N TYR A 99 -9.16 27.66 15.79
CA TYR A 99 -10.09 28.74 15.48
C TYR A 99 -9.62 30.03 16.17
N GLY A 100 -10.08 31.18 15.68
CA GLY A 100 -9.95 32.44 16.41
C GLY A 100 -10.45 32.29 17.85
N ASP A 101 -9.91 33.09 18.76
CA ASP A 101 -10.17 33.06 20.21
C ASP A 101 -9.57 31.87 20.99
N GLY A 102 -8.57 31.18 20.43
CA GLY A 102 -7.79 30.17 21.16
C GLY A 102 -8.47 28.82 21.31
N ILE A 103 -9.55 28.57 20.56
CA ILE A 103 -10.26 27.28 20.55
C ILE A 103 -9.47 26.30 19.67
N GLU A 104 -9.10 25.15 20.25
CA GLU A 104 -8.46 24.05 19.55
C GLU A 104 -9.40 22.84 19.46
N GLN A 105 -9.57 22.27 18.27
CA GLN A 105 -10.22 20.99 18.05
C GLN A 105 -9.21 19.98 17.51
N ARG A 106 -9.12 18.81 18.17
CA ARG A 106 -8.37 17.67 17.67
C ARG A 106 -9.34 16.67 17.08
N ARG A 107 -9.13 16.32 15.81
CA ARG A 107 -9.91 15.30 15.11
C ARG A 107 -9.00 14.12 14.79
N VAL A 108 -9.46 12.93 15.14
CA VAL A 108 -8.82 11.67 14.81
C VAL A 108 -9.74 10.95 13.83
N ASP A 109 -9.24 10.66 12.64
CA ASP A 109 -9.93 9.79 11.68
C ASP A 109 -9.41 8.35 11.91
N LEU A 110 -10.32 7.42 12.19
CA LEU A 110 -10.01 6.00 12.41
C LEU A 110 -10.42 5.17 11.18
N THR A 111 -9.65 4.15 10.85
CA THR A 111 -9.98 3.14 9.84
C THR A 111 -9.96 1.76 10.50
N PRO A 112 -10.96 0.88 10.25
CA PRO A 112 -10.90 -0.50 10.69
C PRO A 112 -9.61 -1.16 10.21
N ARG A 113 -8.93 -1.90 11.09
CA ARG A 113 -7.68 -2.58 10.75
C ARG A 113 -7.87 -3.59 9.62
N GLU A 114 -9.06 -4.17 9.50
CA GLU A 114 -9.44 -5.06 8.40
C GLU A 114 -9.52 -4.36 7.02
N ASP A 115 -9.84 -3.06 7.00
CA ASP A 115 -9.96 -2.25 5.78
C ASP A 115 -8.61 -1.72 5.28
N ILE A 116 -7.56 -1.81 6.11
CA ILE A 116 -6.21 -1.43 5.73
C ILE A 116 -5.59 -2.58 4.92
N LEU A 117 -5.35 -2.31 3.64
CA LEU A 117 -4.39 -3.04 2.82
C LEU A 117 -2.99 -2.81 3.39
N ALA A 118 -2.67 -3.51 4.48
CA ALA A 118 -1.30 -3.62 4.96
C ALA A 118 -0.55 -4.54 3.99
N PRO A 119 0.67 -4.19 3.54
CA PRO A 119 1.54 -5.21 2.99
C PRO A 119 1.69 -6.32 4.04
N VAL A 120 1.88 -7.56 3.60
CA VAL A 120 2.10 -8.74 4.46
C VAL A 120 3.22 -8.49 5.50
N ARG A 121 4.08 -7.51 5.22
CA ARG A 121 5.16 -7.02 6.07
C ARG A 121 4.67 -5.99 7.10
N SER A 122 4.36 -6.45 8.31
CA SER A 122 4.03 -5.55 9.46
C SER A 122 5.06 -5.60 10.61
N ASP A 123 6.02 -6.52 10.57
CA ASP A 123 6.95 -6.79 11.69
C ASP A 123 8.34 -6.13 11.52
N GLY A 124 8.56 -5.40 10.43
CA GLY A 124 9.83 -4.73 10.16
C GLY A 124 10.98 -5.65 9.75
N TRP A 125 10.74 -6.94 9.50
CA TRP A 125 11.76 -7.86 9.02
C TRP A 125 12.32 -7.38 7.68
N ARG A 126 13.65 -7.33 7.58
CA ARG A 126 14.37 -7.01 6.34
C ARG A 126 15.23 -8.20 5.95
N PRO A 127 15.27 -8.59 4.66
CA PRO A 127 16.20 -9.60 4.22
C PRO A 127 17.64 -9.16 4.56
N PRO A 128 18.52 -10.11 4.93
CA PRO A 128 19.93 -9.82 5.19
C PRO A 128 20.56 -9.08 4.00
N ARG A 129 21.54 -8.20 4.27
CA ARG A 129 22.23 -7.45 3.21
C ARG A 129 22.89 -8.39 2.20
N GLU A 130 22.62 -8.15 0.92
CA GLU A 130 23.28 -8.79 -0.21
C GLU A 130 24.79 -8.67 -0.10
N ALA A 131 25.50 -9.80 -0.15
CA ALA A 131 26.93 -9.82 -0.40
C ALA A 131 27.17 -10.14 -1.88
N LYS A 132 28.10 -9.42 -2.52
CA LYS A 132 28.41 -9.60 -3.95
C LYS A 132 29.44 -10.70 -4.12
N VAL A 133 29.05 -11.86 -4.60
CA VAL A 133 29.96 -12.98 -4.91
C VAL A 133 29.69 -13.52 -6.33
N LYS A 134 30.68 -14.19 -6.92
CA LYS A 134 30.56 -14.78 -8.26
C LYS A 134 29.67 -16.04 -8.24
N PRO A 135 28.90 -16.33 -9.30
CA PRO A 135 28.11 -17.54 -9.39
C PRO A 135 29.00 -18.80 -9.33
N SER A 136 28.66 -19.77 -8.49
CA SER A 136 29.27 -21.10 -8.47
C SER A 136 28.22 -22.17 -8.81
N GLU A 137 28.67 -23.28 -9.41
CA GLU A 137 27.84 -24.48 -9.50
C GLU A 137 27.50 -24.98 -8.09
N GLY A 138 26.25 -25.34 -7.83
CA GLY A 138 25.79 -25.67 -6.49
C GLY A 138 24.43 -26.36 -6.49
N LEU A 139 24.07 -26.88 -5.31
CA LEU A 139 22.79 -27.57 -5.09
C LEU A 139 21.60 -26.62 -5.32
N VAL A 140 20.58 -27.10 -6.02
CA VAL A 140 19.32 -26.38 -6.26
C VAL A 140 18.19 -27.15 -5.59
N ALA A 141 17.47 -26.49 -4.70
CA ALA A 141 16.25 -27.00 -4.07
C ALA A 141 15.02 -26.51 -4.85
N LEU A 142 14.06 -27.39 -5.09
CA LEU A 142 12.83 -27.09 -5.82
C LEU A 142 11.63 -27.37 -4.92
N PHE A 143 10.74 -26.38 -4.79
CA PHE A 143 9.51 -26.46 -3.99
C PHE A 143 8.30 -26.05 -4.86
N PRO A 144 7.63 -27.01 -5.50
CA PRO A 144 6.39 -26.76 -6.26
C PRO A 144 5.15 -26.80 -5.36
N ASP A 145 4.08 -26.14 -5.80
CA ASP A 145 2.69 -26.37 -5.34
C ASP A 145 2.50 -26.35 -3.82
N GLN A 146 3.09 -25.35 -3.14
CA GLN A 146 3.04 -25.27 -1.68
C GLN A 146 1.65 -24.88 -1.15
N HIS A 147 0.85 -24.15 -1.93
CA HIS A 147 -0.54 -23.80 -1.63
C HIS A 147 -0.78 -23.28 -0.21
N ALA A 148 -0.02 -22.27 0.21
CA ALA A 148 -0.23 -21.65 1.52
C ALA A 148 -1.65 -21.06 1.64
N PRO A 149 -2.30 -21.18 2.81
CA PRO A 149 -1.76 -21.68 4.08
C PRO A 149 -2.01 -23.19 4.33
N MET A 150 -2.40 -23.95 3.30
CA MET A 150 -2.86 -25.35 3.44
C MET A 150 -1.72 -26.38 3.52
N HIS A 151 -0.47 -25.93 3.49
CA HIS A 151 0.69 -26.81 3.61
C HIS A 151 0.76 -27.48 4.99
N ASP A 152 1.42 -28.65 5.05
CA ASP A 152 1.71 -29.27 6.33
C ASP A 152 2.87 -28.53 7.02
N PRO A 153 2.67 -27.98 8.23
CA PRO A 153 3.70 -27.21 8.93
C PRO A 153 4.92 -28.05 9.33
N LEU A 154 4.75 -29.36 9.60
CA LEU A 154 5.85 -30.26 9.94
C LEU A 154 6.72 -30.56 8.72
N ILE A 155 6.12 -30.66 7.53
CA ILE A 155 6.87 -30.80 6.27
C ILE A 155 7.69 -29.53 6.01
N HIS A 156 7.10 -28.35 6.25
CA HIS A 156 7.83 -27.10 6.10
C HIS A 156 8.99 -26.99 7.09
N GLU A 157 8.79 -27.35 8.36
CA GLU A 157 9.85 -27.38 9.36
C GLU A 157 11.00 -28.32 8.95
N ALA A 158 10.67 -29.53 8.48
CA ALA A 158 11.65 -30.48 7.97
C ALA A 158 12.40 -29.93 6.74
N ALA A 159 11.71 -29.23 5.83
CA ALA A 159 12.32 -28.57 4.69
C ALA A 159 13.30 -27.45 5.13
N CYS A 160 12.92 -26.64 6.11
CA CYS A 160 13.79 -25.61 6.70
C CYS A 160 15.02 -26.22 7.37
N GLN A 161 14.86 -27.30 8.13
CA GLN A 161 15.99 -28.02 8.71
C GLN A 161 16.92 -28.59 7.62
N TRP A 162 16.37 -29.15 6.55
CA TRP A 162 17.16 -29.61 5.41
C TRP A 162 17.89 -28.46 4.71
N ILE A 163 17.25 -27.30 4.50
CA ILE A 163 17.89 -26.11 3.90
C ILE A 163 19.09 -25.67 4.74
N LYS A 164 18.94 -25.64 6.06
CA LYS A 164 20.00 -25.28 7.01
C LYS A 164 21.23 -26.20 6.88
N ASP A 165 20.99 -27.49 6.74
CA ASP A 165 22.05 -28.51 6.70
C ASP A 165 22.69 -28.64 5.30
N ALA A 166 21.87 -28.65 4.25
CA ALA A 166 22.28 -28.87 2.87
C ALA A 166 22.83 -27.61 2.18
N LYS A 167 22.46 -26.43 2.67
CA LYS A 167 22.93 -25.10 2.19
C LYS A 167 22.84 -24.97 0.66
N PRO A 168 21.63 -25.09 0.08
CA PRO A 168 21.47 -24.97 -1.35
C PRO A 168 21.90 -23.58 -1.85
N GLN A 169 22.48 -23.54 -3.04
CA GLN A 169 22.82 -22.30 -3.74
C GLN A 169 21.55 -21.61 -4.27
N LYS A 170 20.50 -22.38 -4.57
CA LYS A 170 19.22 -21.85 -5.02
C LYS A 170 18.06 -22.57 -4.37
N ILE A 171 17.04 -21.82 -4.02
CA ILE A 171 15.75 -22.30 -3.57
C ILE A 171 14.73 -21.77 -4.58
N VAL A 172 14.13 -22.65 -5.37
CA VAL A 172 13.20 -22.26 -6.43
C VAL A 172 11.79 -22.71 -6.05
N CYS A 173 10.91 -21.74 -5.84
CA CYS A 173 9.47 -21.98 -5.65
C CYS A 173 8.82 -22.03 -7.04
N LEU A 174 8.33 -23.19 -7.44
CA LEU A 174 7.88 -23.48 -8.81
C LEU A 174 6.39 -23.16 -9.01
N GLY A 175 5.97 -21.97 -8.63
CA GLY A 175 4.57 -21.56 -8.72
C GLY A 175 3.69 -22.16 -7.63
N ASP A 176 2.49 -21.61 -7.55
CA ASP A 176 1.42 -22.01 -6.64
C ASP A 176 1.89 -21.99 -5.18
N LEU A 177 2.66 -20.97 -4.83
CA LEU A 177 3.09 -20.72 -3.45
C LEU A 177 1.88 -20.43 -2.57
N THR A 178 0.89 -19.70 -3.10
CA THR A 178 -0.35 -19.32 -2.40
C THR A 178 -1.55 -19.95 -3.09
N ASP A 179 -2.54 -20.43 -2.33
CA ASP A 179 -3.72 -21.08 -2.93
C ASP A 179 -4.78 -20.06 -3.42
N ASN A 180 -5.03 -19.00 -2.65
CA ASN A 180 -5.98 -17.92 -2.98
C ASN A 180 -7.40 -18.39 -3.40
N PRO A 181 -8.04 -19.33 -2.68
CA PRO A 181 -9.36 -19.84 -3.06
C PRO A 181 -10.46 -18.77 -2.93
N SER A 182 -10.30 -17.80 -2.03
CA SER A 182 -11.26 -16.69 -1.85
C SER A 182 -11.36 -15.72 -3.04
N VAL A 183 -10.47 -15.82 -4.01
CA VAL A 183 -10.48 -15.03 -5.26
C VAL A 183 -10.55 -15.94 -6.50
N SER A 184 -10.81 -17.22 -6.27
CA SER A 184 -11.06 -18.19 -7.33
C SER A 184 -12.46 -18.04 -7.92
N ARG A 185 -12.61 -18.46 -9.19
CA ARG A 185 -13.90 -18.59 -9.90
C ARG A 185 -14.72 -19.81 -9.45
N HIS A 186 -14.12 -20.72 -8.69
CA HIS A 186 -14.76 -21.96 -8.27
C HIS A 186 -15.80 -21.72 -7.16
N ARG A 187 -16.76 -22.64 -7.03
CA ARG A 187 -17.84 -22.56 -6.03
C ARG A 187 -17.23 -22.56 -4.63
N ARG A 188 -17.66 -21.60 -3.81
CA ARG A 188 -17.23 -21.47 -2.41
C ARG A 188 -18.10 -22.32 -1.49
N THR A 189 -17.47 -22.85 -0.46
CA THR A 189 -18.05 -23.64 0.62
C THR A 189 -18.23 -22.80 1.88
N GLY A 190 -17.56 -21.66 1.99
CA GLY A 190 -17.59 -20.77 3.15
C GLY A 190 -16.50 -21.06 4.19
N HIS A 191 -15.65 -22.06 3.93
CA HIS A 191 -14.54 -22.45 4.80
C HIS A 191 -13.16 -22.18 4.16
N GLU A 192 -13.14 -21.51 3.00
CA GLU A 192 -11.91 -21.18 2.30
C GLU A 192 -11.08 -20.15 3.08
N PRO A 193 -9.74 -20.29 3.12
CA PRO A 193 -8.88 -19.24 3.64
C PRO A 193 -9.03 -17.97 2.81
N SER A 194 -9.01 -16.83 3.50
CA SER A 194 -9.02 -15.51 2.90
C SER A 194 -7.74 -15.26 2.09
N LEU A 195 -7.81 -14.32 1.14
CA LEU A 195 -6.65 -13.85 0.39
C LEU A 195 -5.53 -13.38 1.33
N LYS A 196 -5.89 -12.71 2.42
CA LYS A 196 -4.92 -12.23 3.42
C LYS A 196 -4.19 -13.39 4.10
N GLU A 197 -4.90 -14.44 4.52
CA GLU A 197 -4.31 -15.63 5.12
C GLU A 197 -3.39 -16.38 4.13
N CYS A 198 -3.79 -16.48 2.87
CA CYS A 198 -2.96 -17.11 1.83
C CYS A 198 -1.65 -16.33 1.60
N LEU A 199 -1.75 -15.01 1.46
CA LEU A 199 -0.57 -14.15 1.28
C LEU A 199 0.34 -14.16 2.51
N GLN A 200 -0.23 -14.17 3.72
CA GLN A 200 0.54 -14.30 4.96
C GLN A 200 1.26 -15.65 5.04
N GLY A 201 0.58 -16.76 4.75
CA GLY A 201 1.20 -18.08 4.75
C GLY A 201 2.32 -18.22 3.70
N GLY A 202 2.13 -17.64 2.51
CA GLY A 202 3.17 -17.63 1.47
C GLY A 202 4.41 -16.85 1.91
N TYR A 203 4.23 -15.73 2.60
CA TYR A 203 5.32 -14.95 3.17
C TYR A 203 6.06 -15.73 4.26
N GLU A 204 5.33 -16.36 5.18
CA GLU A 204 5.91 -17.15 6.28
C GLU A 204 6.77 -18.31 5.78
N LEU A 205 6.34 -19.00 4.72
CA LEU A 205 7.13 -20.03 4.05
C LEU A 205 8.47 -19.49 3.53
N LEU A 206 8.44 -18.40 2.77
CA LEU A 206 9.63 -17.78 2.20
C LEU A 206 10.57 -17.24 3.29
N ARG A 207 9.99 -16.68 4.35
CA ARG A 207 10.74 -16.23 5.52
C ARG A 207 11.40 -17.41 6.23
N GLY A 208 10.69 -18.52 6.43
CA GLY A 208 11.25 -19.74 7.04
C GLY A 208 12.48 -20.23 6.28
N TYR A 209 12.42 -20.23 4.95
CA TYR A 209 13.57 -20.56 4.10
C TYR A 209 14.74 -19.60 4.29
N ALA A 210 14.46 -18.29 4.30
CA ALA A 210 15.47 -17.27 4.53
C ALA A 210 16.16 -17.42 5.89
N GLU A 211 15.38 -17.63 6.94
CA GLU A 211 15.88 -17.83 8.31
C GLU A 211 16.69 -19.13 8.43
N ALA A 212 16.26 -20.21 7.76
CA ALA A 212 17.01 -21.47 7.70
C ALA A 212 18.39 -21.31 7.06
N VAL A 213 18.49 -20.56 5.95
CA VAL A 213 19.77 -20.23 5.29
C VAL A 213 20.70 -19.51 6.27
N VAL A 214 20.20 -18.46 6.93
CA VAL A 214 21.00 -17.67 7.90
C VAL A 214 21.41 -18.51 9.10
N ALA A 215 20.51 -19.33 9.63
CA ALA A 215 20.79 -20.24 10.74
C ALA A 215 21.82 -21.33 10.36
N GLY A 216 21.92 -21.67 9.08
CA GLY A 216 22.97 -22.54 8.52
C GLY A 216 24.32 -21.84 8.33
N GLY A 217 24.42 -20.56 8.67
CA GLY A 217 25.59 -19.72 8.44
C GLY A 217 25.73 -19.21 7.00
N GLY A 218 24.66 -19.31 6.20
CA GLY A 218 24.59 -18.76 4.86
C GLY A 218 24.15 -17.30 4.83
N THR A 219 24.14 -16.73 3.63
CA THR A 219 23.59 -15.39 3.32
C THR A 219 22.69 -15.50 2.10
N ILE A 220 21.80 -14.52 1.94
CA ILE A 220 20.83 -14.49 0.85
C ILE A 220 21.26 -13.43 -0.17
N GLY A 221 21.07 -13.75 -1.45
CA GLY A 221 21.30 -12.83 -2.56
C GLY A 221 22.20 -13.37 -3.66
N PRO A 222 22.45 -12.58 -4.73
CA PRO A 222 23.20 -13.01 -5.89
C PRO A 222 24.63 -13.48 -5.55
N GLY A 223 24.97 -14.71 -5.96
CA GLY A 223 26.26 -15.33 -5.61
C GLY A 223 26.29 -16.01 -4.24
N HIS A 224 25.17 -15.99 -3.51
CA HIS A 224 24.89 -16.79 -2.31
C HIS A 224 23.61 -17.61 -2.54
N THR A 225 22.90 -18.00 -1.49
CA THR A 225 21.61 -18.66 -1.66
C THR A 225 20.60 -17.68 -2.24
N GLU A 226 20.17 -17.95 -3.48
CA GLU A 226 19.12 -17.17 -4.15
C GLU A 226 17.76 -17.85 -3.92
N ILE A 227 16.74 -17.07 -3.51
CA ILE A 227 15.36 -17.55 -3.39
C ILE A 227 14.58 -17.02 -4.59
N ILE A 228 14.26 -17.92 -5.51
CA ILE A 228 13.61 -17.60 -6.77
C ILE A 228 12.15 -17.99 -6.68
N LEU A 229 11.26 -17.05 -6.96
CA LEU A 229 9.83 -17.28 -7.04
C LEU A 229 9.40 -17.26 -8.51
N LEU A 230 8.83 -18.36 -8.97
CA LEU A 230 8.13 -18.41 -10.24
C LEU A 230 6.63 -18.32 -9.97
N PRO A 231 5.86 -17.56 -10.77
CA PRO A 231 4.42 -17.45 -10.56
C PRO A 231 3.68 -18.69 -11.06
N GLY A 232 2.71 -19.17 -10.28
CA GLY A 232 1.73 -20.17 -10.71
C GLY A 232 0.36 -19.55 -11.01
N ASN A 233 -0.60 -20.39 -11.43
CA ASN A 233 -1.95 -19.94 -11.74
C ASN A 233 -2.77 -19.64 -10.48
N HIS A 234 -2.42 -20.20 -9.32
CA HIS A 234 -3.05 -19.85 -8.05
C HIS A 234 -2.56 -18.51 -7.49
N ASP A 235 -1.39 -18.05 -7.94
CA ASP A 235 -0.76 -16.80 -7.51
C ASP A 235 -1.29 -15.60 -8.32
N GLU A 236 -0.55 -15.18 -9.35
CA GLU A 236 -0.77 -13.92 -10.06
C GLU A 236 -2.04 -13.93 -10.90
N GLU A 237 -2.36 -15.06 -11.55
CA GLU A 237 -3.50 -15.15 -12.43
C GLU A 237 -4.82 -14.97 -11.66
N ARG A 238 -5.00 -15.62 -10.50
CA ARG A 238 -6.20 -15.47 -9.67
C ARG A 238 -6.36 -14.05 -9.14
N ILE A 239 -5.29 -13.44 -8.65
CA ILE A 239 -5.33 -12.06 -8.13
C ILE A 239 -5.68 -11.08 -9.26
N ARG A 240 -5.03 -11.21 -10.42
CA ARG A 240 -5.30 -10.38 -11.60
C ARG A 240 -6.74 -10.53 -12.09
N ASN A 241 -7.25 -11.75 -12.18
CA ASN A 241 -8.62 -12.01 -12.61
C ASN A 241 -9.62 -11.40 -11.62
N ALA A 242 -9.38 -11.52 -10.31
CA ALA A 242 -10.24 -10.91 -9.31
C ALA A 242 -10.24 -9.37 -9.32
N LEU A 243 -9.11 -8.75 -9.67
CA LEU A 243 -9.06 -7.30 -9.93
C LEU A 243 -9.91 -6.93 -11.15
N ALA A 244 -9.80 -7.70 -12.24
CA ALA A 244 -10.59 -7.47 -13.45
C ALA A 244 -12.09 -7.63 -13.19
N ASP A 245 -12.50 -8.68 -12.48
CA ASP A 245 -13.90 -8.95 -12.14
C ASP A 245 -14.53 -7.85 -11.28
N LYS A 246 -13.71 -7.13 -10.50
CA LYS A 246 -14.13 -5.96 -9.71
C LYS A 246 -14.08 -4.64 -10.48
N GLY A 247 -13.78 -4.66 -11.78
CA GLY A 247 -13.62 -3.46 -12.60
C GLY A 247 -12.36 -2.65 -12.28
N LEU A 248 -11.37 -3.28 -11.64
CA LEU A 248 -10.10 -2.67 -11.22
C LEU A 248 -8.93 -3.12 -12.11
N SER A 249 -9.19 -3.42 -13.39
CA SER A 249 -8.18 -3.89 -14.34
C SER A 249 -7.01 -2.91 -14.52
N GLU A 250 -7.24 -1.60 -14.36
CA GLU A 250 -6.20 -0.58 -14.38
C GLU A 250 -5.16 -0.76 -13.26
N LEU A 251 -5.55 -1.34 -12.12
CA LEU A 251 -4.64 -1.62 -11.01
C LEU A 251 -3.75 -2.84 -11.29
N ALA A 252 -4.18 -3.75 -12.18
CA ALA A 252 -3.36 -4.90 -12.54
C ALA A 252 -2.06 -4.47 -13.25
N ASN A 253 -2.06 -3.39 -14.01
CA ASN A 253 -0.86 -2.94 -14.72
C ASN A 253 -0.04 -1.92 -13.93
N LEU A 254 -0.43 -1.60 -12.70
CA LEU A 254 0.30 -0.65 -11.88
C LEU A 254 1.62 -1.28 -11.43
N THR A 255 2.73 -0.56 -11.61
CA THR A 255 4.07 -0.97 -11.18
C THR A 255 4.65 0.07 -10.22
N GLN A 256 5.68 -0.31 -9.46
CA GLN A 256 6.46 0.69 -8.73
C GLN A 256 7.19 1.63 -9.69
N VAL A 257 7.37 2.89 -9.27
CA VAL A 257 8.29 3.81 -9.95
C VAL A 257 9.66 3.13 -9.96
N HIS A 258 10.18 2.79 -11.14
CA HIS A 258 11.42 2.01 -11.40
C HIS A 258 11.33 0.48 -11.44
N SER A 259 10.14 -0.11 -11.42
CA SER A 259 9.96 -1.55 -11.63
C SER A 259 9.06 -1.84 -12.82
N THR A 260 9.34 -2.93 -13.53
CA THR A 260 8.42 -3.54 -14.51
C THR A 260 7.57 -4.63 -13.88
N VAL A 261 7.82 -4.97 -12.61
CA VAL A 261 7.07 -5.97 -11.86
C VAL A 261 5.76 -5.32 -11.37
N PRO A 262 4.59 -5.90 -11.70
CA PRO A 262 3.31 -5.38 -11.23
C PRO A 262 3.20 -5.39 -9.70
N ILE A 263 2.52 -4.41 -9.13
CA ILE A 263 2.33 -4.33 -7.66
C ILE A 263 1.48 -5.47 -7.09
N HIS A 264 0.74 -6.18 -7.94
CA HIS A 264 -0.06 -7.33 -7.55
C HIS A 264 0.68 -8.66 -7.75
N SER A 265 1.91 -8.62 -8.30
CA SER A 265 2.73 -9.83 -8.43
C SER A 265 3.07 -10.38 -7.05
N LEU A 266 3.24 -11.70 -6.98
CA LEU A 266 3.59 -12.35 -5.74
C LEU A 266 4.98 -11.93 -5.26
N GLU A 267 5.92 -11.76 -6.19
CA GLU A 267 7.25 -11.20 -5.90
C GLU A 267 7.11 -9.86 -5.16
N HIS A 268 6.32 -8.93 -5.70
CA HIS A 268 6.16 -7.62 -5.09
C HIS A 268 5.50 -7.69 -3.70
N ILE A 269 4.41 -8.46 -3.58
CA ILE A 269 3.64 -8.57 -2.34
C ILE A 269 4.49 -9.19 -1.22
N MET A 270 5.30 -10.21 -1.54
CA MET A 270 6.07 -10.97 -0.56
C MET A 270 7.38 -10.29 -0.18
N THR A 271 8.07 -9.66 -1.15
CA THR A 271 9.41 -9.12 -0.93
C THR A 271 9.42 -7.59 -0.79
N GLY A 272 8.31 -6.92 -1.05
CA GLY A 272 8.22 -5.47 -1.10
C GLY A 272 9.00 -4.83 -2.26
N GLY A 273 9.25 -5.59 -3.33
CA GLY A 273 10.02 -5.14 -4.50
C GLY A 273 11.54 -5.16 -4.31
N VAL A 274 12.03 -5.76 -3.23
CA VAL A 274 13.46 -6.06 -3.05
C VAL A 274 13.71 -7.45 -3.65
N ARG A 275 14.57 -7.54 -4.66
CA ARG A 275 15.01 -8.86 -5.16
C ARG A 275 15.69 -9.60 -4.02
N VAL A 276 15.25 -10.83 -3.76
CA VAL A 276 15.85 -11.75 -2.80
C VAL A 276 16.86 -12.63 -3.53
#